data_AF-A0A3D4HQ73-F1
#
_entry.id   AF-A0A3D4HQ73-F1
#
_cell.length_a   1.000
_cell.length_b   1.000
_cell.length_c   1.000
_cell.angle_alpha   90.00
_cell.angle_beta   90.00
_cell.angle_gamma   90.00
#
_symmetry.space_group_name_H-M   'P 1'
#
loop_
_entity.id
_entity.type
_entity.pdbx_description
1 polymer ?
#
loop_
_entity_poly.entity_id
_entity_poly.type
_entity_poly.pdbx_seq_one_letter_code
_entity_poly.pdbx_strand_id
1 'polypeptide(L)'
;MLCDKCRKRDAKVLYTEIINGVKKEQHLCEECAANYTTFQMEKPFLNSEFSLGDLLSTLFDNHPASDTKNPVPNIPDLVCSKCKMTYE
;
A
#
# COMPACT_ATOMS: atom_id res chain seq x y z
N MET A 1 -5.95 -10.47 30.26
CA MET A 1 -6.60 -11.72 29.78
C MET A 1 -5.50 -12.58 29.20
N LEU A 2 -5.50 -13.89 29.42
CA LEU A 2 -4.38 -14.74 28.96
C LEU A 2 -4.41 -14.94 27.45
N CYS A 3 -3.22 -15.04 26.85
CA CYS A 3 -2.98 -15.36 25.45
C CYS A 3 -3.74 -16.63 25.03
N ASP A 4 -4.53 -16.53 23.97
CA ASP A 4 -5.36 -17.61 23.44
C ASP A 4 -4.54 -18.82 22.96
N LYS A 5 -3.28 -18.61 22.56
CA LYS A 5 -2.39 -19.68 22.09
C LYS A 5 -1.66 -20.39 23.22
N CYS A 6 -0.88 -19.67 24.02
CA CYS A 6 0.00 -20.30 25.02
C CYS A 6 -0.60 -20.38 26.41
N ARG A 7 -1.63 -19.59 26.73
CA ARG A 7 -2.28 -19.50 28.05
C ARG A 7 -1.33 -19.23 29.24
N LYS A 8 -0.12 -18.72 28.97
CA LYS A 8 0.94 -18.47 29.98
C LYS A 8 1.18 -17.00 30.30
N ARG A 9 0.89 -16.11 29.35
CA ARG A 9 1.15 -14.66 29.43
C ARG A 9 -0.12 -13.90 29.10
N ASP A 10 -0.21 -12.66 29.56
CA ASP A 10 -1.29 -11.77 29.13
C ASP A 10 -1.21 -11.47 27.63
N ALA A 11 -2.38 -11.43 27.01
CA ALA A 11 -2.55 -10.98 25.65
C ALA A 11 -2.36 -9.47 25.56
N LYS A 12 -1.62 -9.05 24.52
CA LYS A 12 -1.29 -7.66 24.23
C LYS A 12 -1.48 -7.29 22.76
N VAL A 13 -1.74 -8.27 21.90
CA VAL A 13 -1.89 -8.12 20.44
C VAL A 13 -3.21 -8.75 20.02
N LEU A 14 -4.04 -8.02 19.28
CA LEU A 14 -5.20 -8.58 18.58
C LEU A 14 -4.77 -9.01 17.17
N TYR A 15 -4.80 -10.31 16.92
CA TYR A 15 -4.53 -10.91 15.60
C TYR A 15 -5.86 -11.21 14.90
N THR A 16 -5.98 -10.76 13.65
CA THR A 16 -7.16 -11.00 12.80
C THR A 16 -6.71 -11.61 11.49
N GLU A 17 -7.26 -12.76 11.14
CA GLU A 17 -7.04 -13.47 9.89
C GLU A 17 -8.34 -13.53 9.10
N ILE A 18 -8.29 -13.23 7.81
CA ILE A 18 -9.45 -13.32 6.91
C ILE A 18 -9.08 -14.22 5.73
N ILE A 19 -9.65 -15.43 5.69
CA ILE A 19 -9.43 -16.39 4.60
C ILE A 19 -10.78 -16.69 3.95
N ASN A 20 -10.88 -16.49 2.64
CA ASN A 20 -12.13 -16.70 1.87
C ASN A 20 -13.35 -15.99 2.48
N GLY A 21 -13.16 -14.77 2.99
CA GLY A 21 -14.20 -13.98 3.64
C GLY A 21 -14.55 -14.42 5.08
N VAL A 22 -13.95 -15.49 5.59
CA VAL A 22 -14.13 -15.93 6.97
C VAL A 22 -13.10 -15.25 7.85
N LYS A 23 -13.58 -14.44 8.81
CA LYS A 23 -12.77 -13.72 9.78
C LYS A 23 -12.56 -14.55 11.05
N LYS A 24 -11.31 -14.64 11.50
CA LYS A 24 -10.90 -15.25 12.77
C LYS A 24 -10.10 -14.25 13.58
N GLU A 25 -10.50 -14.04 14.84
CA GLU A 25 -9.83 -13.13 15.77
C GLU A 25 -9.22 -13.90 16.94
N GLN A 26 -8.04 -13.47 17.39
CA GLN A 26 -7.32 -14.07 18.53
C GLN A 26 -6.56 -13.01 19.33
N HIS A 27 -6.57 -13.11 20.65
CA HIS A 27 -5.81 -12.27 21.57
C HIS A 27 -4.52 -12.98 21.95
N LEU A 28 -3.38 -12.48 21.49
CA LEU A 28 -2.08 -13.12 21.63
C LEU A 28 -1.14 -12.30 22.51
N CYS A 29 -0.21 -12.97 23.21
CA CYS A 29 0.95 -12.28 23.78
C CYS A 29 1.97 -11.96 22.68
N GLU A 30 2.86 -11.00 22.92
CA GLU A 30 3.90 -10.53 21.98
C GLU A 30 4.68 -11.70 21.33
N GLU A 31 5.18 -12.63 22.13
CA GLU A 31 5.96 -13.79 21.65
C GLU A 31 5.14 -14.73 20.75
N CYS A 32 3.87 -14.96 21.06
CA CYS A 32 3.02 -15.82 20.23
C CYS A 32 2.64 -15.13 18.92
N ALA A 33 2.39 -13.81 18.97
CA ALA A 33 2.11 -13.01 17.78
C ALA A 33 3.29 -13.02 16.79
N ALA A 34 4.52 -12.84 17.29
CA ALA A 34 5.74 -12.89 16.47
C ALA A 34 5.95 -14.25 15.74
N ASN A 35 5.41 -15.34 16.30
CA ASN A 35 5.47 -16.66 15.68
C ASN A 35 4.33 -16.93 14.66
N TYR A 36 3.25 -16.15 14.66
CA TYR A 36 2.18 -16.26 13.65
C TYR A 36 2.52 -15.52 12.37
N THR A 37 3.40 -14.53 12.45
CA THR A 37 3.84 -13.78 11.29
C THR A 37 4.85 -14.63 10.50
N THR A 38 4.35 -15.56 9.68
CA THR A 38 5.01 -15.86 8.40
C THR A 38 4.94 -14.66 7.44
N PHE A 39 4.24 -13.59 7.84
CA PHE A 39 4.68 -12.22 7.57
C PHE A 39 6.09 -12.06 8.12
N GLN A 40 7.06 -12.45 7.29
CA GLN A 40 8.29 -11.73 7.15
C GLN A 40 8.02 -10.22 7.28
N MET A 41 8.14 -9.70 8.50
CA MET A 41 8.67 -8.35 8.72
C MET A 41 10.14 -8.29 8.23
N GLU A 42 10.65 -9.36 7.65
CA GLU A 42 11.76 -9.39 6.71
C GLU A 42 11.25 -9.39 5.25
N LYS A 43 10.63 -8.28 4.83
CA LYS A 43 10.72 -7.78 3.44
C LYS A 43 10.26 -8.71 2.28
N PRO A 44 8.95 -8.89 2.02
CA PRO A 44 8.49 -9.36 0.72
C PRO A 44 8.30 -8.20 -0.27
N PHE A 45 8.09 -6.97 0.21
CA PHE A 45 7.77 -5.80 -0.62
C PHE A 45 8.67 -4.57 -0.39
N LEU A 46 9.63 -4.63 0.54
CA LEU A 46 10.50 -3.49 0.88
C LEU A 46 11.92 -3.59 0.31
N ASN A 47 12.20 -4.57 -0.55
CA ASN A 47 13.51 -4.70 -1.21
C ASN A 47 13.48 -4.23 -2.67
N SER A 48 12.36 -3.71 -3.14
CA SER A 48 12.29 -3.00 -4.40
C SER A 48 11.62 -1.68 -4.12
N GLU A 49 12.34 -0.61 -4.42
CA GLU A 49 11.89 0.77 -4.32
C GLU A 49 10.78 1.00 -5.36
N PHE A 50 9.63 0.36 -5.21
CA PHE A 50 8.47 0.67 -6.01
C PHE A 50 7.85 1.94 -5.44
N SER A 51 7.96 3.03 -6.17
CA SER A 51 7.15 4.20 -5.90
C SER A 51 5.69 3.86 -6.20
N LEU A 52 4.75 4.54 -5.54
CA LEU A 52 3.34 4.47 -5.93
C LEU A 52 3.16 4.79 -7.42
N GLY A 53 4.03 5.66 -7.96
CA GLY A 53 4.09 5.98 -9.38
C GLY A 53 4.34 4.75 -10.26
N ASP A 54 5.29 3.90 -9.91
CA ASP A 54 5.64 2.71 -10.73
C ASP A 54 4.48 1.72 -10.82
N LEU A 55 3.76 1.54 -9.71
CA LEU A 55 2.56 0.69 -9.69
C LEU A 55 1.44 1.27 -10.55
N LEU A 56 1.21 2.58 -10.44
CA LEU A 56 0.18 3.27 -11.20
C LEU A 56 0.50 3.34 -12.69
N SER A 57 1.77 3.53 -13.08
CA SER A 57 2.20 3.59 -14.47
C SER A 57 1.81 2.34 -15.26
N THR A 58 2.01 1.14 -14.69
CA THR A 58 1.60 -0.12 -15.34
C THR A 58 0.09 -0.27 -15.54
N LEU A 59 -0.71 0.41 -14.71
CA LEU A 59 -2.17 0.46 -14.81
C LEU A 59 -2.63 1.43 -15.91
N PHE A 60 -1.87 2.50 -16.14
CA PHE A 60 -2.20 3.57 -17.09
C PHE A 60 -1.54 3.41 -18.48
N ASP A 61 -0.54 2.53 -18.63
CA ASP A 61 0.18 2.27 -19.89
C ASP A 61 -0.70 1.70 -21.03
N ASN A 62 -1.99 1.45 -20.76
CA ASN A 62 -2.98 1.08 -21.78
C ASN A 62 -3.54 2.28 -22.56
N HIS A 63 -2.96 3.48 -22.44
CA HIS A 63 -3.26 4.60 -23.32
C HIS A 63 -2.14 4.74 -24.35
N PRO A 64 -2.34 4.35 -25.63
CA PRO A 64 -1.41 4.75 -26.68
C PRO A 64 -1.54 6.27 -26.82
N ALA A 65 -0.63 7.01 -26.17
CA ALA A 65 -0.35 8.39 -26.51
C ALA A 65 0.19 8.38 -27.93
N SER A 66 -0.74 8.48 -28.88
CA SER A 66 -0.51 8.71 -30.29
C SER A 66 0.63 9.71 -30.47
N ASP A 67 1.74 9.22 -31.02
CA ASP A 67 2.76 9.99 -31.70
C ASP A 67 2.10 11.05 -32.60
N THR A 68 2.07 12.30 -32.16
CA THR A 68 1.97 13.44 -33.07
C THR A 68 2.99 14.48 -32.65
N LYS A 69 4.15 14.41 -33.31
CA LYS A 69 5.10 15.52 -33.45
C LYS A 69 4.40 16.68 -34.16
N ASN A 70 3.59 17.43 -33.43
CA ASN A 70 3.10 18.74 -33.86
C ASN A 70 3.83 19.79 -33.03
N PRO A 71 4.37 20.86 -33.65
CA PRO A 71 4.97 21.95 -32.89
C PRO A 71 3.84 22.59 -32.08
N VAL A 72 3.88 22.41 -30.76
CA VAL A 72 2.91 22.99 -29.83
C VAL A 72 2.98 24.51 -30.00
N PRO A 73 1.93 25.18 -30.47
CA PRO A 73 1.90 26.64 -30.47
C PRO A 73 1.95 27.09 -29.00
N ASN A 74 2.79 28.08 -28.66
CA ASN A 74 2.93 28.63 -27.30
C ASN A 74 1.56 28.75 -26.60
N ILE A 75 1.21 27.76 -25.77
CA ILE A 75 0.00 27.76 -24.98
C ILE A 75 0.35 28.60 -23.75
N PRO A 76 -0.30 29.75 -23.51
CA PRO A 76 -0.06 30.53 -22.31
C PRO A 76 -0.34 29.67 -21.08
N ASP A 77 0.51 29.79 -20.06
CA ASP A 77 0.46 28.93 -18.87
C ASP A 77 -0.96 28.85 -18.31
N LEU A 78 -1.47 27.62 -18.21
CA LEU A 78 -2.82 27.36 -17.74
C LEU A 78 -2.87 27.61 -16.22
N VAL A 79 -3.25 28.83 -15.84
CA VAL A 79 -3.38 29.23 -14.43
C VAL A 79 -4.75 28.81 -13.90
N CYS A 80 -4.77 28.02 -12.82
CA CYS A 80 -6.02 27.63 -12.16
C CYS A 80 -6.76 28.87 -11.63
N SER A 81 -8.02 29.04 -12.04
CA SER A 81 -8.85 30.21 -11.64
C SER A 81 -9.06 30.30 -10.13
N LYS A 82 -9.01 29.16 -9.43
CA LYS A 82 -9.28 29.01 -8.00
C LYS A 82 -8.06 29.21 -7.10
N CYS A 83 -6.91 28.61 -7.45
CA CYS A 83 -5.70 28.68 -6.62
C CYS A 83 -4.55 29.50 -7.23
N LYS A 84 -4.71 30.01 -8.46
CA LYS A 84 -3.73 30.85 -9.18
C LYS A 84 -2.36 30.20 -9.42
N MET A 85 -2.26 28.88 -9.28
CA MET A 85 -1.05 28.13 -9.61
C MET A 85 -1.04 27.74 -11.09
N THR A 86 0.16 27.65 -11.65
CA THR A 86 0.46 27.03 -12.95
C THR A 86 0.78 25.55 -12.76
N TYR A 87 0.62 24.75 -13.82
CA TYR A 87 1.13 23.38 -13.87
C TYR A 87 2.57 23.43 -14.39
N GLU A 88 3.53 22.85 -13.66
CA GLU A 88 4.85 22.44 -14.17
C GLU A 88 4.86 20.93 -14.41
#